data_AF-A0A376U5X5-F1
#
_entry.id   AF-A0A376U5X5-F1
#
_cell.length_a   1.000
_cell.length_b   1.000
_cell.length_c   1.000
_cell.angle_alpha   90.00
_cell.angle_beta   90.00
_cell.angle_gamma   90.00
#
_symmetry.space_group_name_H-M   'P 1'
#
loop_
_entity.id
_entity.type
_entity.pdbx_description
1 polymer ?
#
loop_
_entity_poly.entity_id
_entity_poly.type
_entity_poly.pdbx_seq_one_letter_code
_entity_poly.pdbx_strand_id
1 'polypeptide(L)'
;MGDNLDDLVTILRERSQHADVLIVNGGLGPTSDDLSALAAATAKGEGMVLHEAWLKEMERYFHERGRVMAPSNRKQAELPASAEFINNPVGTACGFAVQLNRCLMFFTPGVPSEFKVMVEHEILPRLRERFSLPQPPVCLRLTTFGRSESDLAQSLDTLQLPPGVTMGYRSSMPIIELKLTGPASEQQAMEKLWLDVKRVAGQSVIFRRHRRTARADQSRIAKPPVQPDVERAIHRRFIGFATFSRRCSIAGV
;
A
#
# COMPACT_ATOMS: atom_id res chain seq x y z
N MET A 1 -16.75 0.66 1.55
CA MET A 1 -17.73 1.39 0.73
C MET A 1 -18.64 0.36 0.08
N GLY A 2 -19.90 0.70 -0.18
CA GLY A 2 -20.78 -0.18 -0.97
C GLY A 2 -20.37 -0.15 -2.44
N ASP A 3 -20.65 -1.23 -3.17
CA ASP A 3 -20.40 -1.33 -4.62
C ASP A 3 -21.56 -0.69 -5.39
N ASN A 4 -21.81 0.60 -5.13
CA ASN A 4 -22.78 1.39 -5.88
C ASN A 4 -22.03 2.37 -6.77
N LEU A 5 -22.33 2.33 -8.07
CA LEU A 5 -21.67 3.15 -9.09
C LEU A 5 -21.79 4.65 -8.80
N ASP A 6 -22.97 5.13 -8.39
CA ASP A 6 -23.21 6.55 -8.17
C ASP A 6 -22.41 7.09 -6.98
N ASP A 7 -22.30 6.29 -5.92
CA ASP A 7 -21.49 6.62 -4.74
C ASP A 7 -20.01 6.67 -5.11
N LEU A 8 -19.53 5.69 -5.89
CA LEU A 8 -18.15 5.66 -6.39
C LEU A 8 -17.84 6.91 -7.23
N VAL A 9 -18.70 7.23 -8.19
CA VAL A 9 -18.54 8.39 -9.08
C VAL A 9 -18.51 9.70 -8.28
N THR A 10 -19.44 9.85 -7.33
CA THR A 10 -19.53 11.04 -6.48
C THR A 10 -18.25 11.22 -5.66
N ILE A 11 -17.76 10.16 -5.02
CA ILE A 11 -16.53 10.20 -4.21
C ILE A 11 -15.31 10.47 -5.07
N LEU A 12 -15.19 9.84 -6.25
CA LEU A 12 -14.07 10.09 -7.16
C LEU A 12 -14.02 11.57 -7.56
N ARG A 13 -15.17 12.16 -7.94
CA ARG A 13 -15.27 13.58 -8.29
C ARG A 13 -14.93 14.48 -7.10
N GLU A 14 -15.51 14.25 -5.93
CA GLU A 14 -15.23 15.04 -4.72
C GLU A 14 -13.73 14.99 -4.37
N ARG A 15 -13.16 13.78 -4.29
CA ARG A 15 -11.75 13.59 -3.91
C ARG A 15 -10.80 14.19 -4.95
N SER A 16 -11.16 14.17 -6.23
CA SER A 16 -10.36 14.79 -7.29
C SER A 16 -10.14 16.30 -7.13
N GLN A 17 -11.02 17.00 -6.42
CA GLN A 17 -10.92 18.44 -6.19
C GLN A 17 -9.93 18.79 -5.09
N HIS A 18 -9.67 17.86 -4.17
CA HIS A 18 -8.89 18.11 -2.95
C HIS A 18 -7.55 17.38 -2.92
N ALA A 19 -7.44 16.24 -3.58
CA ALA A 19 -6.24 15.41 -3.60
C ALA A 19 -5.41 15.65 -4.87
N ASP A 20 -4.08 15.65 -4.73
CA ASP A 20 -3.16 15.63 -5.88
C ASP A 20 -3.00 14.21 -6.43
N VAL A 21 -3.12 13.21 -5.56
CA VAL A 21 -3.06 11.79 -5.89
C VAL A 21 -4.17 11.03 -5.16
N LEU A 22 -4.83 10.11 -5.87
CA LEU A 22 -5.81 9.19 -5.31
C LEU A 22 -5.43 7.76 -5.67
N ILE A 23 -5.40 6.86 -4.68
CA ILE A 23 -5.20 5.43 -4.94
C ILE A 23 -6.50 4.70 -4.56
N VAL A 24 -7.06 4.03 -5.55
CA VAL A 24 -8.24 3.16 -5.42
C VAL A 24 -7.75 1.72 -5.53
N ASN A 25 -8.05 0.93 -4.50
CA ASN A 25 -7.67 -0.48 -4.43
C ASN A 25 -8.92 -1.35 -4.39
N GLY A 26 -9.05 -2.26 -5.36
CA GLY A 26 -10.22 -3.13 -5.54
C GLY A 26 -11.13 -2.74 -6.70
N GLY A 27 -12.05 -3.64 -7.07
CA GLY A 27 -13.09 -3.38 -8.09
C GLY A 27 -12.62 -3.48 -9.55
N LEU A 28 -11.58 -4.26 -9.83
CA LEU A 28 -10.99 -4.49 -11.17
C LEU A 28 -11.04 -5.97 -11.61
N GLY A 29 -11.76 -6.79 -10.86
CA GLY A 29 -12.00 -8.18 -11.24
C GLY A 29 -13.00 -8.32 -12.40
N PRO A 30 -13.30 -9.56 -12.79
CA PRO A 30 -14.22 -9.86 -13.87
C PRO A 30 -15.70 -9.89 -13.44
N THR A 31 -16.03 -9.73 -12.17
CA THR A 31 -17.39 -9.90 -11.66
C THR A 31 -18.23 -8.63 -11.83
N SER A 32 -19.56 -8.74 -11.70
CA SER A 32 -20.49 -7.62 -11.95
C SER A 32 -20.38 -6.51 -10.90
N ASP A 33 -19.92 -6.83 -9.70
CA ASP A 33 -19.64 -5.91 -8.58
C ASP A 33 -18.30 -5.16 -8.73
N ASP A 34 -17.43 -5.56 -9.66
CA ASP A 34 -16.22 -4.82 -10.01
C ASP A 34 -16.54 -3.57 -10.85
N LEU A 35 -16.80 -2.44 -10.18
CA LEU A 35 -17.27 -1.21 -10.80
C LEU A 35 -16.22 -0.09 -10.90
N SER A 36 -15.00 -0.27 -10.39
CA SER A 36 -14.02 0.82 -10.28
C SER A 36 -13.63 1.43 -11.62
N ALA A 37 -13.44 0.61 -12.67
CA ALA A 37 -13.09 1.11 -14.01
C ALA A 37 -14.23 1.92 -14.64
N LEU A 38 -15.47 1.41 -14.54
CA LEU A 38 -16.66 2.10 -15.01
C LEU A 38 -16.91 3.40 -14.23
N ALA A 39 -16.71 3.38 -12.92
CA ALA A 39 -16.83 4.56 -12.08
C ALA A 39 -15.79 5.63 -12.47
N ALA A 40 -14.56 5.24 -12.78
CA ALA A 40 -13.52 6.16 -13.24
C ALA A 40 -13.89 6.83 -14.57
N ALA A 41 -14.33 6.05 -15.56
CA ALA A 41 -14.77 6.56 -16.86
C ALA A 41 -15.96 7.52 -16.71
N THR A 42 -16.97 7.12 -15.93
CA THR A 42 -18.18 7.92 -15.67
C THR A 42 -17.85 9.20 -14.91
N ALA A 43 -16.97 9.13 -13.90
CA ALA A 43 -16.54 10.30 -13.14
C ALA A 43 -15.84 11.33 -14.04
N LYS A 44 -15.02 10.86 -14.98
CA LYS A 44 -14.32 11.67 -15.97
C LYS A 44 -15.19 12.16 -17.13
N GLY A 45 -16.33 11.49 -17.38
CA GLY A 45 -17.21 11.81 -18.50
C GLY A 45 -16.71 11.25 -19.83
N GLU A 46 -16.01 10.10 -19.80
CA GLU A 46 -15.53 9.42 -21.00
C GLU A 46 -16.06 7.99 -21.11
N GLY A 47 -15.91 7.40 -22.30
CA GLY A 47 -16.32 6.03 -22.57
C GLY A 47 -15.30 5.00 -22.08
N MET A 48 -15.78 3.77 -21.92
CA MET A 48 -14.95 2.58 -21.77
C MET A 48 -14.50 2.10 -23.15
N VAL A 49 -13.23 1.73 -23.28
CA VAL A 49 -12.65 1.21 -24.51
C VAL A 49 -12.01 -0.14 -24.19
N LEU A 50 -12.20 -1.10 -25.09
CA LEU A 50 -11.48 -2.37 -25.02
C LEU A 50 -10.04 -2.17 -25.49
N HIS A 51 -9.10 -2.38 -24.59
CA HIS A 51 -7.69 -2.26 -24.88
C HIS A 51 -7.13 -3.58 -25.39
N GLU A 52 -7.09 -3.73 -26.71
CA GLU A 52 -6.65 -4.95 -27.41
C GLU A 52 -5.25 -5.42 -27.00
N ALA A 53 -4.34 -4.48 -26.70
CA ALA A 53 -3.00 -4.81 -26.22
C ALA A 53 -3.03 -5.54 -24.88
N TRP A 54 -3.88 -5.10 -23.96
CA TRP A 54 -4.03 -5.75 -22.66
C TRP A 54 -4.82 -7.06 -22.77
N LEU A 55 -5.84 -7.11 -23.63
CA LEU A 55 -6.59 -8.34 -23.90
C LEU A 55 -5.65 -9.47 -24.35
N LYS A 56 -4.73 -9.18 -25.27
CA LYS A 56 -3.70 -10.14 -25.74
C LYS A 56 -2.78 -10.60 -24.61
N GLU A 57 -2.40 -9.70 -23.71
CA GLU A 57 -1.56 -10.05 -22.56
C GLU A 57 -2.30 -10.98 -21.59
N MET A 58 -3.59 -10.73 -21.37
CA MET A 58 -4.44 -11.62 -20.60
C MET A 58 -4.59 -12.99 -21.27
N GLU A 59 -4.86 -13.04 -22.57
CA GLU A 59 -4.94 -14.30 -23.33
C GLU A 59 -3.65 -15.12 -23.21
N ARG A 60 -2.49 -14.46 -23.34
CA ARG A 60 -1.17 -15.07 -23.12
C ARG A 60 -1.04 -15.62 -21.70
N TYR A 61 -1.42 -14.84 -20.68
CA TYR A 61 -1.35 -15.26 -19.28
C TYR A 61 -2.15 -16.54 -18.98
N PHE A 62 -3.37 -16.66 -19.55
CA PHE A 62 -4.21 -17.84 -19.42
C PHE A 62 -3.63 -19.03 -20.20
N HIS A 63 -3.19 -18.78 -21.43
CA HIS A 63 -2.60 -19.80 -22.30
C HIS A 63 -1.36 -20.46 -21.68
N GLU A 64 -0.44 -19.67 -21.12
CA GLU A 64 0.76 -20.16 -20.42
C GLU A 64 0.46 -21.05 -19.21
N ARG A 65 -0.76 -20.95 -18.65
CA ARG A 65 -1.25 -21.77 -17.53
C ARG A 65 -2.11 -22.94 -18.00
N GLY A 66 -2.16 -23.22 -19.30
CA GLY A 66 -2.95 -24.30 -19.88
C GLY A 66 -4.46 -24.08 -19.75
N ARG A 67 -4.91 -22.82 -19.69
CA ARG A 67 -6.32 -22.45 -19.51
C ARG A 67 -6.80 -21.59 -20.67
N VAL A 68 -8.08 -21.73 -21.01
CA VAL A 68 -8.76 -20.79 -21.92
C VAL A 68 -9.33 -19.65 -21.09
N MET A 69 -9.13 -18.41 -21.54
CA MET A 69 -9.68 -17.22 -20.89
C MET A 69 -11.21 -17.22 -20.99
N ALA A 70 -11.90 -17.05 -19.86
CA ALA A 70 -13.35 -16.96 -19.87
C ALA A 70 -13.81 -15.61 -20.47
N PRO A 71 -14.96 -15.55 -21.17
CA PRO A 71 -15.46 -14.31 -21.76
C PRO A 71 -15.63 -13.17 -20.75
N SER A 72 -15.97 -13.49 -19.49
CA SER A 72 -16.10 -12.51 -18.40
C SER A 72 -14.79 -11.79 -18.08
N ASN A 73 -13.63 -12.40 -18.34
CA ASN A 73 -12.33 -11.76 -18.12
C ASN A 73 -12.07 -10.62 -19.11
N ARG A 74 -12.75 -10.58 -20.27
CA ARG A 74 -12.62 -9.48 -21.24
C ARG A 74 -12.91 -8.11 -20.62
N LYS A 75 -13.83 -8.05 -19.65
CA LYS A 75 -14.14 -6.83 -18.87
C LYS A 75 -12.90 -6.20 -18.23
N GLN A 76 -11.90 -6.99 -17.85
CA GLN A 76 -10.67 -6.47 -17.22
C GLN A 76 -9.73 -5.76 -18.22
N ALA A 77 -10.01 -5.87 -19.53
CA ALA A 77 -9.35 -5.10 -20.59
C ALA A 77 -10.21 -3.91 -21.07
N GLU A 78 -11.43 -3.75 -20.55
CA GLU A 78 -12.26 -2.58 -20.79
C GLU A 78 -11.89 -1.52 -19.75
N LEU A 79 -11.23 -0.45 -20.19
CA LEU A 79 -10.73 0.62 -19.33
C LEU A 79 -11.19 1.98 -19.87
N PRO A 80 -11.16 3.05 -19.06
CA PRO A 80 -11.42 4.40 -19.55
C PRO A 80 -10.55 4.73 -20.78
N ALA A 81 -11.09 5.47 -21.75
CA ALA A 81 -10.38 5.78 -23.00
C ALA A 81 -9.00 6.44 -22.78
N SER A 82 -8.87 7.24 -21.73
CA SER A 82 -7.63 7.94 -21.36
C SER A 82 -6.71 7.16 -20.41
N ALA A 83 -7.03 5.91 -20.13
CA ALA A 83 -6.31 5.10 -19.15
C ALA A 83 -4.87 4.84 -19.58
N GLU A 84 -3.92 5.17 -18.71
CA GLU A 84 -2.54 4.71 -18.80
C GLU A 84 -2.39 3.39 -18.07
N PHE A 85 -1.86 2.36 -18.71
CA PHE A 85 -1.70 1.06 -18.04
C PHE A 85 -0.69 1.12 -16.90
N ILE A 86 -1.01 0.40 -15.83
CA ILE A 86 -0.10 0.06 -14.74
C ILE A 86 0.10 -1.44 -14.81
N ASN A 87 1.29 -1.85 -15.20
CA ASN A 87 1.57 -3.25 -15.42
C ASN A 87 1.42 -4.06 -14.14
N ASN A 88 0.73 -5.20 -14.24
CA ASN A 88 0.54 -6.14 -13.15
C ASN A 88 1.14 -7.50 -13.54
N PRO A 89 2.43 -7.75 -13.28
CA PRO A 89 3.08 -9.00 -13.68
C PRO A 89 2.64 -10.21 -12.82
N VAL A 90 1.85 -10.01 -11.77
CA VAL A 90 1.48 -11.05 -10.80
C VAL A 90 0.08 -11.61 -11.08
N GLY A 91 -0.86 -10.76 -11.49
CA GLY A 91 -2.25 -11.11 -11.74
C GLY A 91 -2.71 -10.85 -13.18
N THR A 92 -4.01 -11.00 -13.41
CA THR A 92 -4.65 -10.73 -14.72
C THR A 92 -5.28 -9.34 -14.82
N ALA A 93 -5.62 -8.74 -13.67
CA ALA A 93 -6.29 -7.44 -13.63
C ALA A 93 -5.29 -6.34 -13.99
N CYS A 94 -5.58 -5.58 -15.05
CA CYS A 94 -4.80 -4.38 -15.40
C CYS A 94 -5.00 -3.35 -14.30
N GLY A 95 -3.92 -2.83 -13.72
CA GLY A 95 -4.04 -1.53 -13.10
C GLY A 95 -4.08 -0.45 -14.16
N PHE A 96 -4.62 0.70 -13.81
CA PHE A 96 -4.56 1.84 -14.70
C PHE A 96 -4.52 3.15 -13.94
N ALA A 97 -4.00 4.18 -14.59
CA ALA A 97 -4.00 5.55 -14.10
C ALA A 97 -4.87 6.44 -14.99
N VAL A 98 -5.61 7.35 -14.38
CA VAL A 98 -6.41 8.37 -15.06
C VAL A 98 -6.20 9.70 -14.36
N GLN A 99 -6.01 10.76 -15.15
CA GLN A 99 -6.05 12.12 -14.65
C GLN A 99 -7.49 12.63 -14.64
N LEU A 100 -7.97 13.09 -13.48
CA LEU A 100 -9.23 13.80 -13.32
C LEU A 100 -8.98 15.11 -12.56
N ASN A 101 -9.29 16.25 -13.16
CA ASN A 101 -8.86 17.57 -12.67
C ASN A 101 -7.33 17.59 -12.47
N ARG A 102 -6.85 18.10 -11.33
CA ARG A 102 -5.43 18.03 -10.95
C ARG A 102 -5.03 16.71 -10.28
N CYS A 103 -5.99 15.84 -9.98
CA CYS A 103 -5.76 14.59 -9.27
C CYS A 103 -5.34 13.46 -10.21
N LEU A 104 -4.16 12.89 -9.96
CA LEU A 104 -3.72 11.65 -10.60
C LEU A 104 -4.28 10.45 -9.83
N MET A 105 -5.16 9.69 -10.48
CA MET A 105 -5.84 8.55 -9.86
C MET A 105 -5.20 7.25 -10.33
N PHE A 106 -4.84 6.38 -9.39
CA PHE A 106 -4.35 5.03 -9.68
C PHE A 106 -5.37 4.00 -9.21
N PHE A 107 -5.75 3.10 -10.10
CA PHE A 107 -6.65 1.99 -9.83
C PHE A 107 -5.86 0.70 -9.83
N THR A 108 -5.99 -0.07 -8.76
CA THR A 108 -5.19 -1.27 -8.52
C THR A 108 -6.06 -2.45 -8.07
N PRO A 109 -5.66 -3.71 -8.37
CA PRO A 109 -6.37 -4.90 -7.91
C PRO A 109 -6.40 -5.00 -6.39
N GLY A 110 -7.47 -5.58 -5.84
CA GLY A 110 -7.64 -5.74 -4.39
C GLY A 110 -6.68 -6.73 -3.73
N VAL A 111 -5.93 -7.52 -4.52
CA VAL A 111 -5.02 -8.55 -4.03
C VAL A 111 -3.75 -7.90 -3.48
N PRO A 112 -3.41 -8.07 -2.17
CA PRO A 112 -2.30 -7.33 -1.56
C PRO A 112 -0.92 -7.58 -2.19
N SER A 113 -0.68 -8.78 -2.71
CA SER A 113 0.59 -9.11 -3.39
C SER A 113 0.73 -8.39 -4.73
N GLU A 114 -0.36 -8.26 -5.49
CA GLU A 114 -0.38 -7.53 -6.77
C GLU A 114 -0.20 -6.04 -6.54
N PHE A 115 -1.00 -5.46 -5.64
CA PHE A 115 -0.92 -4.06 -5.26
C PHE A 115 0.51 -3.65 -4.86
N LYS A 116 1.17 -4.46 -4.04
CA LYS A 116 2.53 -4.17 -3.57
C LYS A 116 3.52 -4.04 -4.74
N VAL A 117 3.46 -4.97 -5.69
CA VAL A 117 4.37 -4.96 -6.86
C VAL A 117 4.12 -3.74 -7.74
N MET A 118 2.85 -3.42 -8.00
CA MET A 118 2.48 -2.27 -8.81
C MET A 118 2.89 -0.95 -8.14
N VAL A 119 2.73 -0.84 -6.82
CA VAL A 119 3.19 0.34 -6.07
C VAL A 119 4.70 0.50 -6.17
N GLU A 120 5.45 -0.57 -5.91
CA GLU A 120 6.91 -0.55 -5.87
C GLU A 120 7.53 -0.25 -7.25
N HIS A 121 6.97 -0.81 -8.33
CA HIS A 121 7.60 -0.79 -9.64
C HIS A 121 6.98 0.21 -10.63
N GLU A 122 5.71 0.59 -10.49
CA GLU A 122 5.03 1.45 -11.46
C GLU A 122 4.59 2.78 -10.84
N ILE A 123 3.90 2.74 -9.69
CA ILE A 123 3.27 3.94 -9.12
C ILE A 123 4.32 4.84 -8.45
N LEU A 124 5.18 4.30 -7.59
CA LEU A 124 6.19 5.11 -6.88
C LEU A 124 7.19 5.80 -7.83
N PRO A 125 7.71 5.16 -8.88
CA PRO A 125 8.54 5.85 -9.88
C PRO A 125 7.83 7.04 -10.52
N ARG A 126 6.60 6.85 -11.03
CA ARG A 126 5.80 7.95 -11.64
C ARG A 126 5.53 9.09 -10.66
N LEU A 127 5.26 8.76 -9.39
CA LEU A 127 5.08 9.77 -8.35
C LEU A 127 6.36 10.55 -8.06
N ARG A 128 7.53 9.90 -8.07
CA ARG A 128 8.83 10.57 -7.87
C ARG A 128 9.22 11.48 -9.02
N GLU A 129 8.84 11.13 -10.25
CA GLU A 129 9.06 11.96 -11.44
C GLU A 129 8.18 13.21 -11.42
N ARG A 130 6.94 13.07 -10.93
CA ARG A 130 5.93 14.15 -10.99
C ARG A 130 5.88 15.03 -9.75
N PHE A 131 6.29 14.53 -8.60
CA PHE A 131 6.22 15.25 -7.32
C PHE A 131 7.56 15.28 -6.60
N SER A 132 7.89 16.44 -6.03
CA SER A 132 9.00 16.56 -5.08
C SER A 132 8.61 15.91 -3.76
N LEU A 133 8.95 14.62 -3.63
CA LEU A 133 8.70 13.88 -2.39
C LEU A 133 9.78 14.21 -1.36
N PRO A 134 9.41 14.47 -0.09
CA PRO A 134 10.38 14.58 0.98
C PRO A 134 11.13 13.26 1.15
N GLN A 135 12.33 13.32 1.74
CA GLN A 135 13.05 12.09 2.04
C GLN A 135 12.22 11.19 2.98
N PRO A 136 12.19 9.88 2.72
CA PRO A 136 11.43 8.95 3.56
C PRO A 136 11.98 8.99 4.99
N PRO A 137 11.10 8.94 6.02
CA PRO A 137 11.55 8.88 7.39
C PRO A 137 12.31 7.58 7.66
N VAL A 138 13.31 7.66 8.54
CA VAL A 138 14.02 6.48 9.04
C VAL A 138 13.16 5.83 10.10
N CYS A 139 13.05 4.49 10.07
CA CYS A 139 12.34 3.72 11.07
C CYS A 139 13.19 2.52 11.51
N LEU A 140 13.65 2.54 12.76
CA LEU A 140 14.38 1.44 13.40
C LEU A 140 13.38 0.60 14.21
N ARG A 141 13.50 -0.73 14.15
CA ARG A 141 12.52 -1.66 14.76
C ARG A 141 13.23 -2.73 15.58
N LEU A 142 12.74 -2.98 16.79
CA LEU A 142 13.22 -4.01 17.71
C LEU A 142 12.04 -4.79 18.24
N THR A 143 12.11 -6.12 18.21
CA THR A 143 11.08 -6.98 18.81
C THR A 143 11.61 -7.55 20.12
N THR A 144 10.88 -7.32 21.20
CA THR A 144 11.17 -7.77 22.56
C THR A 144 10.14 -8.79 23.03
N PHE A 145 10.53 -9.61 24.01
CA PHE A 145 9.67 -10.61 24.65
C PHE A 145 9.94 -10.69 26.15
N GLY A 146 8.92 -11.02 26.93
CA GLY A 146 9.05 -11.22 28.37
C GLY A 146 9.07 -9.94 29.21
N ARG A 147 8.88 -8.77 28.58
CA ARG A 147 8.63 -7.49 29.25
C ARG A 147 7.31 -6.91 28.76
N SER A 148 6.58 -6.21 29.63
CA SER A 148 5.33 -5.54 29.27
C SER A 148 5.59 -4.20 28.59
N GLU A 149 4.57 -3.64 27.96
CA GLU A 149 4.69 -2.35 27.27
C GLU A 149 4.98 -1.23 28.27
N SER A 150 4.25 -1.20 29.37
CA SER A 150 4.42 -0.20 30.44
C SER A 150 5.83 -0.23 31.02
N ASP A 151 6.41 -1.40 31.23
CA ASP A 151 7.77 -1.57 31.75
C ASP A 151 8.83 -1.07 30.76
N LEU A 152 8.68 -1.39 29.48
CA LEU A 152 9.56 -0.87 28.42
C LEU A 152 9.41 0.64 28.22
N ALA A 153 8.19 1.16 28.26
CA ALA A 153 7.91 2.59 28.15
C ALA A 153 8.58 3.35 29.30
N GLN A 154 8.32 2.96 30.55
CA GLN A 154 8.92 3.58 31.73
C GLN A 154 10.46 3.56 31.69
N SER A 155 11.05 2.46 31.21
CA SER A 155 12.51 2.37 31.09
C SER A 155 13.07 3.28 29.99
N LEU A 156 12.37 3.39 28.86
CA LEU A 156 12.83 4.13 27.67
C LEU A 156 12.50 5.63 27.73
N ASP A 157 11.51 6.05 28.52
CA ASP A 157 11.17 7.46 28.75
C ASP A 157 12.31 8.25 29.41
N THR A 158 13.30 7.55 29.98
CA THR A 158 14.54 8.15 30.50
C THR A 158 15.47 8.65 29.39
N LEU A 159 15.28 8.20 28.15
CA LEU A 159 16.13 8.56 27.03
C LEU A 159 15.66 9.86 26.37
N GLN A 160 16.59 10.78 26.12
CA GLN A 160 16.29 12.00 25.36
C GLN A 160 16.23 11.69 23.87
N LEU A 161 15.06 11.97 23.26
CA LEU A 161 14.84 11.79 21.83
C LEU A 161 15.30 13.03 21.05
N PRO A 162 15.97 12.87 19.88
CA PRO A 162 16.28 14.00 19.00
C PRO A 162 15.00 14.68 18.46
N PRO A 163 15.10 15.94 18.01
CA PRO A 163 13.95 16.66 17.45
C PRO A 163 13.30 15.92 16.28
N GLY A 164 11.98 15.80 16.31
CA GLY A 164 11.21 15.10 15.26
C GLY A 164 11.34 13.58 15.27
N VAL A 165 12.03 12.99 16.24
CA VAL A 165 12.09 11.54 16.47
C VAL A 165 11.00 11.13 17.46
N THR A 166 10.34 10.01 17.21
CA THR A 166 9.28 9.46 18.06
C THR A 166 9.54 7.99 18.35
N MET A 167 9.40 7.62 19.63
CA MET A 167 9.35 6.24 20.08
C MET A 167 7.90 5.73 20.02
N GLY A 168 7.69 4.56 19.44
CA GLY A 168 6.39 3.91 19.34
C GLY A 168 6.46 2.47 19.81
N TYR A 169 5.35 2.01 20.39
CA TYR A 169 5.19 0.67 20.95
C TYR A 169 4.03 0.00 20.23
N ARG A 170 4.21 -1.25 19.83
CA ARG A 170 3.14 -2.09 19.29
C ARG A 170 3.12 -3.40 20.06
N SER A 171 2.14 -3.55 20.93
CA SER A 171 1.90 -4.78 21.65
C SER A 171 1.24 -5.84 20.76
N SER A 172 1.77 -7.06 20.80
CA SER A 172 1.21 -8.25 20.14
C SER A 172 1.60 -9.46 20.96
N MET A 173 0.81 -9.80 21.98
CA MET A 173 1.15 -10.86 22.94
C MET A 173 1.68 -12.14 22.24
N PRO A 174 2.84 -12.70 22.65
CA PRO A 174 3.68 -12.32 23.80
C PRO A 174 4.84 -11.37 23.47
N ILE A 175 4.85 -10.75 22.28
CA ILE A 175 5.92 -9.87 21.81
C ILE A 175 5.51 -8.40 21.86
N ILE A 176 6.50 -7.53 22.00
CA ILE A 176 6.33 -6.08 21.88
C ILE A 176 7.30 -5.59 20.82
N GLU A 177 6.81 -4.79 19.89
CA GLU A 177 7.65 -4.15 18.90
C GLU A 177 7.87 -2.68 19.26
N LEU A 178 9.14 -2.31 19.41
CA LEU A 178 9.60 -0.94 19.57
C LEU A 178 9.95 -0.37 18.20
N LYS A 179 9.50 0.85 17.93
CA LYS A 179 9.79 1.60 16.70
C LYS A 179 10.37 2.96 17.05
N LEU A 180 11.55 3.29 16.53
CA LEU A 180 12.08 4.65 16.55
C LEU A 180 11.96 5.24 15.15
N THR A 181 11.11 6.27 14.99
CA THR A 181 10.83 6.89 13.69
C THR A 181 11.24 8.35 13.70
N GLY A 182 11.93 8.83 12.66
CA GLY A 182 12.40 10.22 12.59
C GLY A 182 12.83 10.63 11.19
N PRO A 183 13.19 11.91 10.98
CA PRO A 183 13.64 12.41 9.69
C PRO A 183 15.00 11.80 9.29
N ALA A 184 15.26 11.69 7.99
CA ALA A 184 16.52 11.16 7.48
C ALA A 184 17.75 11.98 7.92
N SER A 185 17.58 13.27 8.20
CA SER A 185 18.64 14.14 8.74
C SER A 185 19.16 13.68 10.11
N GLU A 186 18.30 13.06 10.93
CA GLU A 186 18.63 12.58 12.29
C GLU A 186 19.10 11.12 12.31
N GLN A 187 19.36 10.51 11.15
CA GLN A 187 19.68 9.08 11.07
C GLN A 187 20.84 8.67 11.99
N GLN A 188 21.94 9.45 12.03
CA GLN A 188 23.09 9.13 12.87
C GLN A 188 22.76 9.24 14.37
N ALA A 189 22.01 10.27 14.76
CA ALA A 189 21.56 10.45 16.14
C ALA A 189 20.62 9.32 16.57
N MET A 190 19.69 8.92 15.69
CA MET A 190 18.81 7.78 15.90
C MET A 190 19.59 6.47 16.02
N GLU A 191 20.58 6.21 15.16
CA GLU A 191 21.39 4.99 15.22
C GLU A 191 22.21 4.91 16.52
N LYS A 192 22.71 6.06 17.02
CA LYS A 192 23.38 6.14 18.32
C LYS A 192 22.43 5.85 19.48
N LEU A 193 21.30 6.56 19.54
CA LEU A 193 20.25 6.34 20.54
C LEU A 193 19.74 4.89 20.52
N TRP A 194 19.68 4.29 19.33
CA TRP A 194 19.23 2.91 19.16
C TRP A 194 20.13 1.87 19.85
N LEU A 195 21.40 2.18 20.07
CA LEU A 195 22.29 1.34 20.89
C LEU A 195 21.86 1.36 22.35
N ASP A 196 21.45 2.53 22.87
CA ASP A 196 20.97 2.68 24.23
C ASP A 196 19.60 2.02 24.41
N VAL A 197 18.68 2.17 23.45
CA VAL A 197 17.39 1.48 23.41
C VAL A 197 17.59 -0.04 23.49
N LYS A 198 18.55 -0.60 22.75
CA LYS A 198 18.88 -2.03 22.83
C LYS A 198 19.44 -2.43 24.19
N ARG A 199 20.28 -1.58 24.79
CA ARG A 199 20.82 -1.84 26.13
C ARG A 199 19.70 -1.89 27.17
N VAL A 200 18.75 -0.96 27.10
CA VAL A 200 17.58 -0.89 27.98
C VAL A 200 16.63 -2.07 27.75
N ALA A 201 16.43 -2.48 26.49
CA ALA A 201 15.63 -3.66 26.15
C ALA A 201 16.26 -4.97 26.65
N GLY A 202 17.58 -5.01 26.85
CA GLY A 202 18.29 -6.11 27.51
C GLY A 202 18.26 -7.44 26.74
N GLN A 203 18.30 -8.56 27.48
CA GLN A 203 18.30 -9.93 26.92
C GLN A 203 16.95 -10.35 26.30
N SER A 204 15.92 -9.51 26.41
CA SER A 204 14.57 -9.77 25.88
C SER A 204 14.46 -9.64 24.36
N VAL A 205 15.56 -9.45 23.62
CA VAL A 205 15.55 -9.23 22.17
C VAL A 205 15.49 -10.56 21.42
N ILE A 206 14.36 -10.83 20.75
CA ILE A 206 14.17 -12.05 19.96
C ILE A 206 14.64 -11.88 18.52
N PHE A 207 14.40 -10.71 17.91
CA PHE A 207 14.63 -10.56 16.46
C PHE A 207 15.13 -9.17 16.09
N ARG A 208 16.21 -9.15 15.31
CA ARG A 208 16.79 -7.95 14.68
C ARG A 208 16.45 -7.99 13.20
N ARG A 209 15.50 -7.17 12.76
CA ARG A 209 15.36 -6.89 11.32
C ARG A 209 16.26 -5.71 10.96
N HIS A 210 17.36 -5.98 10.29
CA HIS A 210 18.20 -4.90 9.76
C HIS A 210 17.53 -4.25 8.56
N ARG A 211 17.56 -2.91 8.55
CA ARG A 211 17.25 -1.98 7.44
C ARG A 211 16.15 -2.41 6.45
N ARG A 212 15.04 -1.68 6.44
CA ARG A 212 14.32 -1.44 5.19
C ARG A 212 14.67 -0.04 4.69
N THR A 213 15.74 0.07 3.91
CA THR A 213 15.67 0.95 2.74
C THR A 213 14.66 0.30 1.78
N ALA A 214 13.95 1.08 0.98
CA ALA A 214 12.90 0.60 0.07
C ALA A 214 13.45 -0.23 -1.12
N ARG A 215 14.32 -1.21 -0.88
CA ARG A 215 14.75 -2.24 -1.84
C ARG A 215 14.65 -3.62 -1.21
N ALA A 216 14.14 -4.53 -2.03
CA ALA A 216 13.68 -5.86 -1.69
C ALA A 216 14.80 -6.79 -1.23
N ASP A 217 14.47 -7.66 -0.26
CA ASP A 217 14.82 -9.08 -0.35
C ASP A 217 13.78 -9.89 0.46
N GLN A 218 13.22 -10.90 -0.20
CA GLN A 218 12.26 -11.85 0.35
C GLN A 218 12.93 -13.23 0.30
N SER A 219 13.42 -13.73 1.42
CA SER A 219 13.43 -15.17 1.64
C SER A 219 13.52 -15.52 3.13
N ARG A 220 12.74 -16.56 3.47
CA ARG A 220 12.78 -17.42 4.66
C ARG A 220 11.90 -17.08 5.87
N ILE A 221 10.72 -17.73 5.81
CA ILE A 221 9.97 -18.49 6.83
C ILE A 221 9.02 -17.73 7.79
N ALA A 222 7.74 -18.11 7.63
CA ALA A 222 6.57 -18.04 8.51
C ALA A 222 6.17 -16.69 9.15
N LYS A 223 5.20 -16.03 8.50
CA LYS A 223 4.36 -14.95 9.05
C LYS A 223 3.32 -15.52 10.04
N PRO A 224 2.88 -14.73 11.01
CA PRO A 224 1.48 -14.29 11.06
C PRO A 224 1.36 -12.89 10.46
N PRO A 225 0.19 -12.49 9.94
CA PRO A 225 0.08 -11.42 8.97
C PRO A 225 0.19 -10.06 9.64
N VAL A 226 1.38 -9.47 9.63
CA VAL A 226 1.54 -8.05 9.90
C VAL A 226 1.41 -7.30 8.58
N GLN A 227 0.23 -6.74 8.33
CA GLN A 227 0.01 -5.73 7.28
C GLN A 227 1.12 -4.67 7.38
N PRO A 228 1.80 -4.32 6.28
CA PRO A 228 2.70 -3.19 6.29
C PRO A 228 1.87 -1.91 6.47
N ASP A 229 2.13 -1.17 7.54
CA ASP A 229 1.66 0.20 7.73
C ASP A 229 2.23 1.07 6.59
N VAL A 230 1.49 1.21 5.49
CA VAL A 230 1.79 2.11 4.36
C VAL A 230 1.36 3.56 4.68
N GLU A 231 0.82 3.80 5.88
CA GLU A 231 0.05 5.01 6.17
C GLU A 231 0.86 6.20 6.70
N ARG A 232 2.15 6.07 7.00
CA ARG A 232 2.92 7.14 7.67
C ARG A 232 4.11 7.66 6.87
N ALA A 233 3.81 8.35 5.76
CA ALA A 233 4.67 9.39 5.21
C ALA A 233 3.90 10.29 4.21
N ILE A 234 2.62 10.55 4.47
CA ILE A 234 1.82 11.34 3.54
C ILE A 234 1.11 12.45 4.28
N HIS A 235 1.50 13.68 3.97
CA HIS A 235 0.81 14.88 4.41
C HIS A 235 -0.67 14.76 4.02
N ARG A 236 -1.60 15.04 4.94
CA ARG A 236 -3.06 14.88 4.76
C ARG A 236 -3.66 15.60 3.54
N ARG A 237 -2.89 16.43 2.83
CA ARG A 237 -3.28 17.09 1.57
C ARG A 237 -2.87 16.32 0.30
N PHE A 238 -1.97 15.34 0.41
CA PHE A 238 -1.21 14.81 -0.74
C PHE A 238 -1.74 13.49 -1.31
N ILE A 239 -2.22 12.57 -0.46
CA ILE A 239 -2.79 11.28 -0.92
C ILE A 239 -4.06 10.98 -0.11
N GLY A 240 -5.19 10.89 -0.81
CA GLY A 240 -6.38 10.22 -0.29
C GLY A 240 -6.26 8.72 -0.55
N PHE A 241 -6.46 7.89 0.48
CA PHE A 241 -6.66 6.45 0.30
C PHE A 241 -8.15 6.14 0.39
N ALA A 242 -8.69 5.50 -0.64
CA ALA A 242 -10.00 4.87 -0.59
C ALA A 242 -9.78 3.36 -0.75
N THR A 243 -9.77 2.62 0.37
CA THR A 243 -9.70 1.17 0.38
C THR A 243 -11.08 0.56 0.17
N PHE A 244 -11.24 -0.22 -0.91
CA PHE A 244 -12.46 -0.98 -1.20
C PHE A 244 -12.17 -2.46 -0.94
N SER A 245 -12.41 -2.90 0.30
CA SER A 245 -12.40 -4.31 0.65
C SER A 245 -13.68 -4.64 1.41
N ARG A 246 -14.48 -5.56 0.85
CA ARG A 246 -15.50 -6.27 1.61
C ARG A 246 -14.80 -7.18 2.60
N ARG A 247 -15.21 -7.11 3.87
CA ARG A 247 -14.97 -8.15 4.87
C ARG A 247 -15.47 -9.47 4.28
N CYS A 248 -14.55 -10.39 4.00
CA CYS A 248 -14.91 -11.78 3.86
C CYS A 248 -15.12 -12.31 5.29
N SER A 249 -16.38 -12.37 5.70
CA SER A 249 -16.79 -13.02 6.94
C SER A 249 -16.47 -14.51 6.82
N ILE A 250 -15.46 -14.99 7.56
CA ILE A 250 -15.38 -16.41 7.90
C ILE A 250 -16.35 -16.60 9.06
N ALA A 251 -17.59 -16.95 8.72
CA ALA A 251 -18.51 -17.59 9.64
C ALA A 251 -18.25 -19.10 9.56
N GLY A 252 -18.10 -19.76 10.72
CA GLY A 252 -18.26 -21.20 10.83
C GLY A 252 -17.13 -21.94 11.53
N VAL A 253 -17.33 -22.09 12.85
CA VAL A 253 -16.84 -23.14 13.77
C VAL A 253 -15.34 -23.19 14.07
#